data_AF-A0A549T712-F1
#
_entry.id   AF-A0A549T712-F1
#
_cell.length_a   1.000
_cell.length_b   1.000
_cell.length_c   1.000
_cell.angle_alpha   90.00
_cell.angle_beta   90.00
_cell.angle_gamma   90.00
#
_symmetry.space_group_name_H-M   'P 1'
#
loop_
_entity.id
_entity.type
_entity.pdbx_description
1 polymer ?
#
loop_
_entity_poly.entity_id
_entity_poly.type
_entity_poly.pdbx_seq_one_letter_code
_entity_poly.pdbx_strand_id
1 'polypeptide(L)' 'QGGWLHAKIALVVLLTLTHMHQSRAVRQFAADCPRRSARYWRMMNEIPTVLMMLIVILVVVKPF' A
#
# COMPACT_ATOMS: atom_id res chain seq x y z
N GLN A 1 -14.51 22.75 1.32
CA GLN A 1 -13.20 22.98 0.66
C GLN A 1 -12.06 22.18 1.34
N GLY A 2 -12.25 20.87 1.56
CA GLY A 2 -11.25 20.05 2.28
C GLY A 2 -11.03 18.63 1.73
N GLY A 3 -11.76 18.22 0.69
CA GLY A 3 -11.69 16.87 0.13
C GLY A 3 -10.30 16.51 -0.39
N TRP A 4 -9.59 17.47 -0.98
CA TRP A 4 -8.23 17.27 -1.50
C TRP A 4 -7.19 16.99 -0.41
N LEU A 5 -7.30 17.63 0.76
CA LEU A 5 -6.41 17.38 1.89
C LEU A 5 -6.66 15.98 2.49
N HIS A 6 -7.94 15.62 2.69
CA HIS A 6 -8.31 14.30 3.20
C HIS A 6 -7.90 13.18 2.25
N ALA A 7 -8.06 13.39 0.93
CA ALA A 7 -7.63 12.44 -0.09
C ALA A 7 -6.11 12.19 -0.04
N LYS A 8 -5.30 13.26 0.04
CA LYS A 8 -3.85 13.13 0.19
C LYS A 8 -3.46 12.39 1.46
N ILE A 9 -4.06 12.74 2.59
CA ILE A 9 -3.77 12.09 3.87
C ILE A 9 -4.14 10.60 3.83
N ALA A 10 -5.32 10.26 3.30
CA ALA A 10 -5.76 8.88 3.15
C ALA A 10 -4.77 8.05 2.31
N LEU A 11 -4.25 8.63 1.23
CA LEU A 11 -3.24 8.00 0.38
C LEU A 11 -1.90 7.78 1.09
N VAL A 12 -1.40 8.78 1.82
CA VAL A 12 -0.17 8.67 2.61
C VAL A 12 -0.33 7.60 3.70
N VAL A 13 -1.48 7.56 4.38
CA VAL A 13 -1.79 6.54 5.40
C VAL A 13 -1.81 5.15 4.76
N LEU A 14 -2.49 4.99 3.62
CA LEU A 14 -2.59 3.70 2.93
C LEU A 14 -1.22 3.19 2.45
N LEU A 15 -0.38 4.10 1.95
CA LEU A 15 0.99 3.79 1.53
C LEU A 15 1.88 3.44 2.73
N THR A 16 1.70 4.13 3.86
CA THR A 16 2.42 3.82 5.10
C THR A 16 2.02 2.44 5.65
N LEU A 17 0.72 2.11 5.66
CA LEU A 17 0.23 0.81 6.14
C LEU A 17 0.79 -0.35 5.31
N THR A 18 0.78 -0.20 3.98
CA THR A 18 1.33 -1.22 3.06
C THR A 18 2.84 -1.39 3.25
N HIS A 19 3.59 -0.29 3.38
CA HIS A 19 5.02 -0.35 3.65
C HIS A 19 5.34 -1.00 5.00
N MET A 20 4.59 -0.66 6.06
CA MET A 20 4.73 -1.25 7.39
C MET A 20 4.45 -2.76 7.37
N HIS A 21 3.47 -3.19 6.58
CA HIS A 21 3.14 -4.61 6.39
C HIS A 21 4.29 -5.36 5.68
N GLN A 22 4.85 -4.79 4.61
CA GLN A 22 6.05 -5.36 3.97
C GLN A 22 7.25 -5.41 4.93
N SER A 23 7.48 -4.37 5.73
CA SER A 23 8.58 -4.36 6.71
C SER A 23 8.42 -5.46 7.77
N ARG A 24 7.19 -5.67 8.27
CA ARG A 24 6.87 -6.78 9.18
C ARG A 24 7.07 -8.14 8.53
N ALA A 25 6.67 -8.28 7.27
CA ALA A 25 6.90 -9.49 6.50
C ALA A 25 8.38 -9.84 6.40
N VAL A 26 9.24 -8.86 6.05
CA VAL A 26 10.70 -9.05 5.97
C VAL A 26 11.27 -9.52 7.32
N ARG A 27 10.82 -8.94 8.43
CA ARG A 27 11.24 -9.38 9.77
C ARG A 27 10.79 -10.80 10.10
N GLN A 28 9.57 -11.19 9.73
CA GLN A 28 9.07 -12.56 9.91
C GLN A 28 9.81 -13.57 9.03
N PHE A 29 10.18 -13.18 7.81
CA PHE A 29 11.03 -13.99 6.93
C PHE A 29 12.43 -14.17 7.50
N ALA A 30 13.01 -13.12 8.08
CA ALA A 30 14.33 -13.19 8.72
C ALA A 30 14.34 -14.09 9.97
N ALA A 31 13.18 -14.26 10.63
CA ALA A 31 13.01 -15.14 11.78
C ALA A 31 12.62 -16.59 11.39
N ASP A 32 12.72 -16.96 10.11
CA ASP A 32 12.29 -18.26 9.56
C ASP A 32 10.90 -18.73 10.02
N CYS A 33 10.00 -17.77 10.27
CA CYS A 33 8.62 -18.08 10.64
C CYS A 33 7.88 -18.79 9.49
N PRO A 34 6.81 -19.55 9.79
CA PRO A 34 6.01 -20.23 8.79
C PRO A 34 5.57 -19.27 7.67
N ARG A 35 6.03 -19.54 6.45
CA ARG A 35 5.81 -18.66 5.30
C ARG A 35 4.37 -18.79 4.85
N ARG A 36 3.67 -17.66 4.71
CA ARG A 36 2.38 -17.63 3.99
C ARG A 36 2.59 -18.08 2.54
N SER A 37 1.55 -18.63 1.91
CA SER A 37 1.67 -19.21 0.57
C SER A 37 2.24 -18.21 -0.45
N ALA A 38 2.94 -18.73 -1.47
CA ALA A 38 3.50 -17.90 -2.53
C ALA A 38 2.45 -17.05 -3.27
N ARG A 39 1.18 -17.48 -3.27
CA ARG A 39 0.06 -16.72 -3.85
C ARG A 39 -0.25 -15.46 -3.04
N TYR A 40 -0.18 -15.55 -1.71
CA TYR A 40 -0.40 -14.40 -0.83
C TYR A 40 0.65 -13.32 -1.06
N TRP A 41 1.93 -13.69 -1.17
CA TRP A 41 3.01 -12.73 -1.41
C TRP A 41 2.96 -12.11 -2.81
N ARG A 42 2.52 -12.85 -3.83
CA ARG A 42 2.24 -12.28 -5.15
C ARG A 42 1.14 -11.22 -5.09
N MET A 43 0.01 -11.54 -4.46
CA MET A 43 -1.08 -10.56 -4.26
C MET A 43 -0.60 -9.33 -3.48
N MET A 44 0.20 -9.53 -2.42
CA MET A 44 0.74 -8.44 -1.62
C MET A 44 1.65 -7.51 -2.42
N ASN A 45 2.40 -8.04 -3.39
CA ASN A 45 3.26 -7.26 -4.28
C ASN A 45 2.46 -6.52 -5.36
N GLU A 46 1.23 -6.94 -5.68
CA GLU A 46 0.34 -6.22 -6.60
C GLU A 46 -0.33 -5.01 -5.92
N ILE A 47 -0.44 -5.00 -4.59
CA ILE A 47 -1.04 -3.89 -3.83
C ILE A 47 -0.32 -2.55 -4.11
N PRO A 48 1.02 -2.44 -4.04
CA PRO A 48 1.73 -1.22 -4.43
C PRO A 48 1.39 -0.72 -5.83
N THR A 49 1.23 -1.63 -6.80
CA THR A 49 0.89 -1.29 -8.19
C THR A 49 -0.51 -0.71 -8.29
N VAL A 50 -1.49 -1.35 -7.64
CA VAL A 50 -2.88 -0.86 -7.58
C VAL A 50 -2.94 0.48 -6.84
N LEU A 51 -2.21 0.62 -5.73
CA LEU A 51 -2.08 1.89 -5.02
C LEU A 51 -1.58 2.97 -5.97
N MET A 52 -0.48 2.69 -6.70
CA MET A 52 0.13 3.65 -7.61
C MET A 52 -0.84 4.12 -8.69
N MET A 53 -1.63 3.22 -9.28
CA MET A 53 -2.69 3.62 -10.22
C MET A 53 -3.72 4.54 -9.56
N LEU A 54 -4.22 4.19 -8.37
CA LEU A 54 -5.18 5.04 -7.64
C LEU A 54 -4.57 6.40 -7.27
N ILE A 55 -3.31 6.46 -6.84
CA ILE A 55 -2.59 7.71 -6.54
C ILE A 55 -2.57 8.59 -7.79
N VAL A 56 -2.17 8.03 -8.93
CA VAL A 56 -2.05 8.76 -10.20
C VAL A 56 -3.41 9.28 -10.65
N ILE A 57 -4.45 8.44 -10.63
CA ILE A 57 -5.82 8.87 -10.98
C ILE A 57 -6.26 10.02 -10.08
N LEU A 58 -6.03 9.91 -8.77
CA LEU A 58 -6.41 10.95 -7.82
C LEU A 58 -5.65 12.28 -8.05
N VAL A 59 -4.35 12.20 -8.37
CA VAL A 59 -3.51 13.38 -8.66
C VAL A 59 -3.85 14.02 -10.00
N VAL A 60 -4.24 13.23 -11.00
CA VAL A 60 -4.56 13.69 -12.36
C VAL A 60 -5.97 14.26 -12.42
N VAL A 61 -6.96 13.50 -11.96
CA VAL A 61 -8.37 13.90 -12.02
C VAL A 61 -8.64 15.08 -11.10
N LYS A 62 -7.86 15.24 -10.01
CA LYS A 62 -8.08 16.25 -8.95
C LYS A 62 -9.58 16.48 -8.73
N PRO A 63 -10.33 15.48 -8.27
CA PRO A 63 -11.79 15.55 -8.26
C PRO A 63 -12.38 16.65 -7.34
N PHE A 64 -11.54 17.50 -6.73
CA PHE A 64 -11.87 18.60 -5.84
C PHE A 64 -10.87 19.75 -5.99
#